data_AF-A0AA45KHW9-F1
#
_entry.id   AF-A0AA45KHW9-F1
#
_cell.length_a   1.000
_cell.length_b   1.000
_cell.length_c   1.000
_cell.angle_alpha   90.00
_cell.angle_beta   90.00
_cell.angle_gamma   90.00
#
_symmetry.space_group_name_H-M   'P 1'
#
loop_
_entity.id
_entity.type
_entity.pdbx_description
1 polymer ?
#
loop_
_entity_poly.entity_id
_entity_poly.type
_entity_poly.pdbx_seq_one_letter_code
_entity_poly.pdbx_strand_id
1 'polypeptide(L)'
;MPKRLSKFKKWILFDYALLSLFVSGVYIAFNHEFFKVNWKRYYNNITYEEKVDKILKHGVFWIPGNLHSLTAPLLIALLLGGALLSLIIFALVWKNYLVRTWLPLFSFMGFILPLLIRYDENILKLLVIGYFLVILSSSFSVAALRQW
;
A
#
# COMPACT_ATOMS: atom_id res chain seq x y z
N MET A 1 -15.78 2.89 -29.39
CA MET A 1 -15.65 2.58 -27.95
C MET A 1 -16.35 3.67 -27.14
N PRO A 2 -17.22 3.35 -26.16
CA PRO A 2 -17.98 4.37 -25.45
C PRO A 2 -17.03 5.30 -24.66
N LYS A 3 -17.18 6.63 -24.83
CA LYS A 3 -16.32 7.69 -24.25
C LYS A 3 -16.12 7.60 -22.72
N ARG A 4 -17.01 6.91 -21.98
CA ARG A 4 -16.84 6.64 -20.53
C ARG A 4 -15.75 5.62 -20.24
N LEU A 5 -15.63 4.56 -21.06
CA LEU A 5 -14.61 3.53 -20.86
C LEU A 5 -13.19 4.08 -21.06
N SER A 6 -13.02 5.03 -22.00
CA SER A 6 -11.71 5.67 -22.21
C SER A 6 -11.34 6.63 -21.08
N LYS A 7 -12.30 7.33 -20.46
CA LYS A 7 -12.03 8.13 -19.26
C LYS A 7 -11.62 7.26 -18.07
N PHE A 8 -12.34 6.17 -17.80
CA PHE A 8 -12.04 5.30 -16.66
C PHE A 8 -10.67 4.64 -16.78
N LYS A 9 -10.29 4.21 -17.98
CA LYS A 9 -8.94 3.66 -18.26
C LYS A 9 -7.80 4.64 -17.98
N LYS A 10 -8.04 5.95 -18.06
CA LYS A 10 -7.01 6.99 -17.85
C LYS A 10 -6.67 7.19 -16.38
N TRP A 11 -7.69 7.07 -15.52
CA TRP A 11 -7.56 7.34 -14.09
C TRP A 11 -7.32 6.09 -13.27
N ILE A 12 -7.38 4.90 -13.87
CA ILE A 12 -7.32 3.62 -13.16
C ILE A 12 -6.13 3.48 -12.19
N LEU A 13 -4.94 3.98 -12.54
CA LEU A 13 -3.78 3.94 -11.64
C LEU A 13 -3.95 4.86 -10.43
N PHE A 14 -4.46 6.06 -10.69
CA PHE A 14 -4.69 7.08 -9.67
C PHE A 14 -5.85 6.69 -8.75
N ASP A 15 -6.96 6.20 -9.32
CA ASP A 15 -8.11 5.71 -8.57
C ASP A 15 -7.71 4.51 -7.69
N TYR A 16 -6.90 3.59 -8.23
CA TYR A 16 -6.34 2.49 -7.44
C TYR A 16 -5.43 2.98 -6.32
N ALA A 17 -4.57 3.98 -6.59
CA ALA A 17 -3.68 4.55 -5.58
C ALA A 17 -4.46 5.17 -4.42
N LEU A 18 -5.52 5.94 -4.71
CA LEU A 18 -6.39 6.52 -3.68
C LEU A 18 -7.14 5.46 -2.88
N LEU A 19 -7.69 4.45 -3.56
CA LEU A 19 -8.38 3.35 -2.90
C LEU A 19 -7.42 2.56 -2.00
N SER A 20 -6.23 2.25 -2.50
CA SER A 20 -5.19 1.54 -1.77
C SER A 20 -4.75 2.34 -0.54
N LEU A 21 -4.51 3.65 -0.68
CA LEU A 21 -4.19 4.53 0.45
C LEU A 21 -5.30 4.52 1.51
N PHE A 22 -6.56 4.68 1.08
CA PHE A 22 -7.70 4.71 1.98
C PHE A 22 -7.86 3.39 2.75
N VAL A 23 -7.84 2.25 2.05
CA VAL A 23 -7.97 0.92 2.68
C VAL A 23 -6.80 0.67 3.63
N SER A 24 -5.57 1.00 3.23
CA SER A 24 -4.39 0.88 4.10
C SER A 24 -4.51 1.76 5.35
N GLY A 25 -4.96 3.01 5.20
CA GLY A 25 -5.16 3.95 6.30
C GLY A 25 -6.25 3.47 7.28
N VAL A 26 -7.40 3.05 6.77
CA VAL A 26 -8.48 2.46 7.60
C VAL A 26 -8.01 1.19 8.29
N TYR A 27 -7.29 0.32 7.58
CA TYR A 27 -6.75 -0.91 8.16
C TYR A 27 -5.78 -0.59 9.31
N ILE A 28 -4.84 0.34 9.12
CA ILE A 28 -3.90 0.74 10.16
C ILE A 28 -4.64 1.37 11.35
N ALA A 29 -5.57 2.29 11.11
CA ALA A 29 -6.34 2.96 12.16
C ALA A 29 -7.21 1.96 12.95
N PHE A 30 -7.90 1.05 12.27
CA PHE A 30 -8.71 0.01 12.89
C PHE A 30 -7.85 -0.93 13.74
N ASN A 31 -6.69 -1.36 13.21
CA ASN A 31 -5.77 -2.19 13.98
C ASN A 31 -5.18 -1.44 15.17
N HIS A 32 -4.96 -0.12 15.07
CA HIS A 32 -4.48 0.68 16.19
C HIS A 32 -5.53 0.85 17.31
N GLU A 33 -6.78 1.12 16.95
CA GLU A 33 -7.89 1.33 17.89
C GLU A 33 -8.38 0.03 18.54
N PHE A 34 -8.64 -1.03 17.75
CA PHE A 34 -9.18 -2.28 18.28
C PHE A 34 -8.20 -3.05 19.16
N PHE A 35 -6.90 -2.88 18.92
CA PHE A 35 -5.87 -3.68 19.54
C PHE A 35 -4.98 -2.88 20.49
N LYS A 36 -5.58 -1.95 21.24
CA LYS A 36 -4.89 -1.23 22.31
C LYS A 36 -4.56 -2.19 23.46
N VAL A 37 -3.35 -2.72 23.49
CA VAL A 37 -2.88 -3.61 24.57
C VAL A 37 -2.78 -2.80 25.86
N ASN A 38 -3.48 -3.26 26.91
CA ASN A 38 -3.30 -2.70 28.23
C ASN A 38 -2.06 -3.33 28.87
N TRP A 39 -0.89 -2.69 28.66
CA TRP A 39 0.39 -3.17 29.16
C TRP A 39 0.43 -3.36 30.68
N LYS A 40 -0.27 -2.52 31.44
CA LYS A 40 -0.38 -2.68 32.89
C LYS A 40 -1.13 -3.96 33.28
N ARG A 41 -2.10 -4.38 32.48
CA ARG A 41 -2.82 -5.65 32.68
C ARG A 41 -2.05 -6.85 32.11
N TYR A 42 -1.29 -6.65 31.04
CA TYR A 42 -0.40 -7.65 30.44
C TYR A 42 0.60 -8.20 31.46
N TYR A 43 1.35 -7.33 32.15
CA TYR A 43 2.36 -7.77 33.12
C TYR A 43 1.79 -8.36 34.42
N ASN A 44 0.49 -8.18 34.70
CA ASN A 44 -0.11 -8.52 35.99
C ASN A 44 -1.18 -9.62 35.89
N ASN A 45 -1.48 -10.15 34.70
CA ASN A 45 -2.52 -11.15 34.52
C ASN A 45 -2.15 -12.16 33.43
N ILE A 46 -1.79 -13.37 33.86
CA ILE A 46 -1.33 -14.49 33.03
C ILE A 46 -2.35 -14.86 31.95
N THR A 47 -3.66 -14.84 32.26
CA THR A 47 -4.71 -15.18 31.28
C THR A 47 -4.85 -14.11 30.19
N TYR A 48 -4.62 -12.84 30.54
CA TYR A 48 -4.61 -11.74 29.59
C TYR A 48 -3.31 -11.74 28.75
N GLU A 49 -2.17 -12.04 29.38
CA GLU A 49 -0.88 -12.26 28.73
C GLU A 49 -0.99 -13.36 27.66
N GLU A 50 -1.44 -14.57 28.01
CA GLU A 50 -1.61 -15.68 27.07
C GLU A 50 -2.57 -15.36 25.92
N LYS A 51 -3.62 -14.59 26.18
CA LYS A 51 -4.58 -14.15 25.16
C LYS A 51 -3.91 -13.17 24.19
N VAL A 52 -3.18 -12.18 24.72
CA VAL A 52 -2.45 -11.21 23.91
C VAL A 52 -1.34 -11.90 23.11
N ASP A 53 -0.60 -12.84 23.71
CA ASP A 53 0.43 -13.65 23.05
C ASP A 53 -0.12 -14.52 21.91
N LYS A 54 -1.30 -15.14 22.10
CA LYS A 54 -1.94 -15.90 21.02
C LYS A 54 -2.33 -15.01 19.85
N ILE A 55 -2.85 -13.81 20.11
CA ILE A 55 -3.21 -12.86 19.05
C ILE A 55 -1.92 -12.29 18.40
N LEU A 56 -0.86 -12.08 19.18
CA LEU A 56 0.48 -11.68 18.70
C LEU A 56 1.08 -12.73 17.75
N LYS A 57 0.98 -14.02 18.10
CA LYS A 57 1.46 -15.13 17.28
C LYS A 57 0.71 -15.31 15.95
N HIS A 58 -0.55 -14.87 15.86
CA HIS A 58 -1.36 -15.00 14.64
C HIS A 58 -1.20 -13.82 13.65
N GLY A 59 -0.20 -12.95 13.84
CA GLY A 59 0.11 -11.89 12.88
C GLY A 59 -0.86 -10.70 12.88
N VAL A 60 -1.92 -10.75 13.70
CA VAL A 60 -2.92 -9.68 13.86
C VAL A 60 -2.31 -8.41 14.48
N PHE A 61 -1.16 -8.57 15.14
CA PHE A 61 -0.48 -7.54 15.92
C PHE A 61 0.90 -7.12 15.38
N TRP A 62 1.13 -7.14 14.07
CA TRP A 62 2.34 -6.49 13.51
C TRP A 62 2.12 -5.00 13.22
N ILE A 63 1.35 -4.30 14.08
CA ILE A 63 1.20 -2.83 14.02
C ILE A 63 1.33 -2.11 15.39
N PRO A 64 1.40 -2.73 16.59
CA PRO A 64 1.88 -2.04 17.77
C PRO A 64 3.28 -2.52 18.15
N GLY A 65 4.28 -1.68 17.87
CA GLY A 65 5.53 -1.67 18.62
C GLY A 65 6.67 -2.56 18.13
N ASN A 66 6.46 -3.48 17.18
CA ASN A 66 7.59 -4.15 16.51
C ASN A 66 7.63 -3.81 15.01
N LEU A 67 8.57 -2.94 14.66
CA LEU A 67 8.70 -2.22 13.39
C LEU A 67 9.17 -3.09 12.21
N HIS A 68 9.33 -4.40 12.40
CA HIS A 68 10.33 -5.16 11.64
C HIS A 68 9.84 -5.94 10.40
N SER A 69 8.54 -6.05 10.11
CA SER A 69 8.10 -6.58 8.80
C SER A 69 6.62 -6.33 8.49
N LEU A 70 6.32 -6.09 7.20
CA LEU A 70 4.96 -6.10 6.67
C LEU A 70 4.46 -7.55 6.62
N THR A 71 3.83 -8.06 7.68
CA THR A 71 3.22 -9.41 7.69
C THR A 71 1.72 -9.38 7.39
N ALA A 72 1.11 -8.19 7.34
CA ALA A 72 -0.32 -8.03 7.10
C ALA A 72 -0.70 -8.43 5.66
N PRO A 73 -1.39 -9.56 5.45
CA PRO A 73 -1.63 -10.11 4.11
C PRO A 73 -2.46 -9.16 3.24
N LEU A 74 -3.38 -8.40 3.85
CA LEU A 74 -4.17 -7.39 3.14
C LEU A 74 -3.31 -6.26 2.56
N LEU A 75 -2.41 -5.70 3.36
CA LEU A 75 -1.50 -4.64 2.91
C LEU A 75 -0.55 -5.16 1.84
N ILE A 76 0.01 -6.36 2.02
CA ILE A 76 0.86 -7.00 1.00
C ILE A 76 0.11 -7.14 -0.32
N ALA A 77 -1.13 -7.65 -0.28
CA ALA A 77 -1.95 -7.85 -1.48
C ALA A 77 -2.26 -6.52 -2.20
N LEU A 78 -2.57 -5.45 -1.44
CA LEU A 78 -2.80 -4.10 -1.99
C LEU A 78 -1.55 -3.52 -2.65
N LEU A 79 -0.39 -3.66 -2.02
CA LEU A 79 0.88 -3.16 -2.56
C LEU A 79 1.30 -3.94 -3.82
N LEU A 80 1.21 -5.27 -3.78
CA LEU A 80 1.51 -6.12 -4.95
C LEU A 80 0.53 -5.87 -6.11
N GLY A 81 -0.76 -5.71 -5.81
CA GLY A 81 -1.77 -5.36 -6.80
C GLY A 81 -1.47 -4.03 -7.50
N GLY A 82 -1.08 -3.02 -6.72
CA GLY A 82 -0.66 -1.71 -7.24
C GLY A 82 0.61 -1.78 -8.09
N ALA A 83 1.61 -2.55 -7.64
CA ALA A 83 2.84 -2.79 -8.39
C ALA A 83 2.56 -3.47 -9.74
N LEU A 84 1.76 -4.53 -9.76
CA LEU A 84 1.37 -5.22 -10.99
C LEU A 84 0.58 -4.30 -11.94
N LEU A 85 -0.39 -3.55 -11.42
CA LEU A 85 -1.16 -2.58 -12.20
C LEU A 85 -0.24 -1.53 -12.85
N SER A 86 0.74 -1.04 -12.09
CA SER A 86 1.73 -0.08 -12.57
C SER A 86 2.55 -0.62 -13.75
N LEU A 87 2.98 -1.89 -13.69
CA LEU A 87 3.70 -2.57 -14.78
C LEU A 87 2.82 -2.79 -16.01
N ILE A 88 1.55 -3.17 -15.84
CA ILE A 88 0.61 -3.34 -16.95
C ILE A 88 0.44 -2.01 -17.69
N ILE A 89 0.23 -0.92 -16.95
CA ILE A 89 0.06 0.41 -17.53
C ILE A 89 1.35 0.88 -18.20
N PHE A 90 2.51 0.62 -17.59
CA PHE A 90 3.80 0.87 -18.23
C PHE A 90 3.89 0.17 -19.59
N ALA A 91 3.59 -1.13 -19.66
CA ALA A 91 3.65 -1.90 -20.90
C ALA A 91 2.67 -1.38 -21.97
N LEU A 92 1.46 -0.95 -21.57
CA LEU A 92 0.47 -0.36 -22.48
C LEU A 92 0.93 0.98 -23.04
N VAL A 93 1.48 1.85 -22.19
CA VAL A 93 2.03 3.15 -22.59
C VAL A 93 3.26 2.96 -23.48
N TRP A 94 4.13 2.01 -23.14
CA TRP A 94 5.40 1.77 -23.84
C TRP A 94 5.22 1.30 -25.29
N LYS A 95 4.11 0.61 -25.57
CA LYS A 95 3.71 0.21 -26.94
C LYS A 95 3.29 1.40 -27.80
N ASN A 96 2.88 2.52 -27.21
CA ASN A 96 2.41 3.68 -27.95
C ASN A 96 3.50 4.77 -27.97
N TYR A 97 4.21 4.87 -29.10
CA TYR A 97 5.38 5.73 -29.27
C TYR A 97 5.12 7.21 -29.00
N LEU A 98 3.91 7.70 -29.26
CA LEU A 98 3.56 9.12 -29.08
C LEU A 98 3.47 9.55 -27.61
N VAL A 99 3.38 8.59 -26.68
CA VAL A 99 2.98 8.86 -25.29
C VAL A 99 3.88 8.20 -24.25
N ARG A 100 5.04 7.71 -24.66
CA ARG A 100 5.95 6.94 -23.81
C ARG A 100 6.33 7.73 -22.56
N THR A 101 6.09 7.16 -21.38
CA THR A 101 6.51 7.74 -20.10
C THR A 101 6.99 6.66 -19.13
N TRP A 102 7.93 7.05 -18.28
CA TRP A 102 8.45 6.24 -17.19
C TRP A 102 7.67 6.42 -15.88
N LEU A 103 6.70 7.34 -15.84
CA LEU A 103 5.90 7.65 -14.64
C LEU A 103 5.26 6.42 -13.97
N PRO A 104 4.68 5.44 -14.71
CA PRO A 104 4.15 4.24 -14.07
C PRO A 104 5.21 3.40 -13.34
N LEU A 105 6.49 3.45 -13.75
CA LEU A 105 7.57 2.76 -13.05
C LEU A 105 7.93 3.44 -11.72
N PHE A 106 7.78 4.76 -11.64
CA PHE A 106 7.87 5.44 -10.34
C PHE A 106 6.74 4.96 -9.42
N SER A 107 5.49 4.86 -9.90
CA SER A 107 4.40 4.30 -9.10
C SER A 107 4.71 2.87 -8.63
N PHE A 108 5.27 2.03 -9.51
CA PHE A 108 5.74 0.69 -9.16
C PHE A 108 6.76 0.70 -8.01
N MET A 109 7.78 1.56 -8.10
CA MET A 109 8.77 1.71 -7.03
C MET A 109 8.12 2.15 -5.71
N GLY A 110 7.15 3.07 -5.76
CA GLY A 110 6.43 3.53 -4.58
C GLY A 110 5.60 2.44 -3.90
N PHE A 111 5.02 1.51 -4.67
CA PHE A 111 4.32 0.34 -4.12
C PHE A 111 5.26 -0.73 -3.56
N ILE A 112 6.48 -0.84 -4.10
CA ILE A 112 7.48 -1.82 -3.64
C ILE A 112 8.27 -1.34 -2.44
N LEU A 113 8.47 -0.03 -2.29
CA LEU A 113 9.26 0.56 -1.21
C LEU A 113 8.89 0.02 0.19
N PRO A 114 7.61 -0.10 0.57
CA PRO A 114 7.21 -0.65 1.87
C PRO A 114 7.35 -2.17 1.97
N LEU A 115 7.58 -2.88 0.87
CA LEU A 115 7.83 -4.33 0.85
C LEU A 115 9.31 -4.66 1.07
N LEU A 116 10.22 -3.71 0.83
CA LEU A 116 11.67 -3.89 0.91
C LEU A 116 12.24 -3.68 2.32
N ILE A 117 11.39 -3.69 3.35
CA ILE A 117 11.77 -3.41 4.74
C ILE A 117 12.96 -4.27 5.15
N ARG A 118 14.03 -3.59 5.56
CA ARG A 118 15.13 -4.19 6.29
C ARG A 118 14.82 -4.16 7.78
N TYR A 119 15.43 -5.09 8.51
CA TYR A 119 15.22 -5.44 9.91
C TYR A 119 15.27 -4.29 10.95
N ASP A 120 15.31 -3.00 10.57
CA ASP A 120 15.35 -1.83 11.47
C ASP A 120 14.52 -0.62 11.01
N GLU A 121 13.84 -0.68 9.86
CA GLU A 121 13.17 0.51 9.29
C GLU A 121 11.68 0.60 9.64
N ASN A 122 11.22 1.82 9.99
CA ASN A 122 9.82 2.07 10.29
C ASN A 122 8.94 1.94 9.04
N ILE A 123 8.12 0.89 9.03
CA ILE A 123 7.15 0.60 7.97
C ILE A 123 6.19 1.76 7.65
N LEU A 124 5.71 2.49 8.67
CA LEU A 124 4.82 3.62 8.45
C LEU A 124 5.51 4.73 7.67
N LYS A 125 6.80 4.97 7.96
CA LYS A 125 7.61 5.95 7.22
C LYS A 125 7.74 5.53 5.75
N LEU A 126 8.04 4.27 5.48
CA LEU A 126 8.15 3.74 4.12
C LEU A 126 6.80 3.75 3.37
N LEU A 127 5.70 3.43 4.05
CA LEU A 127 4.34 3.54 3.49
C LEU A 127 4.03 4.98 3.10
N VAL A 128 4.30 5.96 3.97
CA VAL A 128 4.04 7.38 3.67
C VAL A 128 4.88 7.85 2.48
N ILE A 129 6.18 7.55 2.46
CA ILE A 129 7.08 7.91 1.35
C ILE A 129 6.64 7.22 0.05
N GLY A 130 6.31 5.92 0.13
CA GLY A 130 5.84 5.13 -1.01
C GLY A 130 4.57 5.69 -1.60
N TYR A 131 3.54 5.93 -0.79
CA TYR A 131 2.27 6.49 -1.26
C TYR A 131 2.39 7.92 -1.79
N PHE A 132 3.25 8.76 -1.21
CA PHE A 132 3.52 10.08 -1.75
C PHE A 132 4.05 9.99 -3.19
N LEU A 133 5.00 9.09 -3.41
CA LEU A 133 5.59 8.85 -4.73
C LEU A 133 4.57 8.24 -5.71
N VAL A 134 3.73 7.29 -5.25
CA VAL A 134 2.62 6.72 -6.04
C VAL A 134 1.63 7.80 -6.47
N ILE A 135 1.18 8.66 -5.55
CA ILE A 135 0.16 9.69 -5.85
C ILE A 135 0.69 10.69 -6.87
N LEU A 136 1.91 11.18 -6.70
CA LEU A 136 2.52 12.11 -7.65
C LEU A 136 2.66 11.47 -9.04
N SER A 137 3.30 10.31 -9.11
CA SER A 137 3.57 9.64 -10.38
C SER A 137 2.29 9.22 -11.10
N SER A 138 1.29 8.70 -10.38
CA SER A 138 0.00 8.33 -10.95
C SER A 138 -0.79 9.54 -11.46
N SER A 139 -0.78 10.67 -10.74
CA SER A 139 -1.43 11.92 -11.17
C SER A 139 -0.87 12.42 -12.50
N PHE A 140 0.45 12.45 -12.65
CA PHE A 140 1.09 12.86 -13.90
C PHE A 140 0.95 11.80 -15.02
N SER A 141 0.84 10.52 -14.69
CA SER A 141 0.63 9.45 -15.68
C SER A 141 -0.70 9.59 -16.44
N VAL A 142 -1.72 10.21 -15.82
CA VAL A 142 -3.01 10.52 -16.47
C VAL A 142 -2.81 11.41 -17.71
N ALA A 143 -1.88 12.37 -17.63
CA ALA A 143 -1.59 13.28 -18.74
C ALA A 143 -1.00 12.54 -19.94
N ALA A 144 -0.19 11.50 -19.71
CA ALA A 144 0.27 10.62 -20.76
C ALA A 144 -0.92 9.84 -21.34
N LEU A 145 -1.70 9.13 -20.51
CA LEU A 145 -2.84 8.34 -21.00
C LEU A 145 -3.95 9.16 -21.70
N ARG A 146 -3.87 10.51 -21.70
CA ARG A 146 -4.78 11.41 -22.42
C ARG A 146 -4.86 11.13 -23.92
N GLN A 147 -3.81 10.62 -24.55
CA GLN A 147 -3.75 10.36 -26.00
C GLN A 147 -4.13 8.91 -26.41
N TRP A 148 -4.49 8.06 -25.44
CA TRP A 148 -5.15 6.76 -25.66
C TRP A 148 -6.69 6.91 -25.66
#